data_AF-A0A7X8BMR5-F1
#
_entry.id   AF-A0A7X8BMR5-F1
#
_cell.length_a   1.000
_cell.length_b   1.000
_cell.length_c   1.000
_cell.angle_alpha   90.00
_cell.angle_beta   90.00
_cell.angle_gamma   90.00
#
_symmetry.space_group_name_H-M   'P 1'
#
loop_
_entity.id
_entity.type
_entity.pdbx_description
1 polymer ?
#
loop_
_entity_poly.entity_id
_entity_poly.type
_entity_poly.pdbx_seq_one_letter_code
_entity_poly.pdbx_strand_id
1 'polypeptide(L)'
;MSRVLPGLIMVIPLWLGAVTEGGIQVSDNPPQNRAQLFPQVVETGSGNCIVAWEDNRNDRIGIYAQKLNSSGQRQWSSDVYVTENFDNGHITSLALCNDGTDGGVYLAFANWQDGITGLPRGIYL
;
A
#
# COMPACT_ATOMS: atom_id res chain seq x y z
N MET A 1 0.83 43.51 19.35
CA MET A 1 0.26 42.27 19.91
C MET A 1 0.21 41.25 18.77
N SER A 2 1.24 40.40 18.67
CA SER A 2 1.34 39.38 17.63
C SER A 2 0.51 38.16 18.03
N ARG A 3 -0.36 37.69 17.14
CA ARG A 3 -0.85 36.31 17.13
C ARG A 3 -0.71 35.80 15.71
N VAL A 4 0.38 35.08 15.49
CA VAL A 4 0.57 34.22 14.32
C VAL A 4 -0.13 32.90 14.67
N LEU A 5 -1.12 32.50 13.88
CA LEU A 5 -1.54 31.10 13.81
C LEU A 5 -0.72 30.48 12.67
N PRO A 6 0.14 29.47 12.92
CA PRO A 6 0.83 28.79 11.84
C PRO A 6 -0.14 27.79 11.21
N GLY A 7 -0.93 28.26 10.26
CA GLY A 7 -1.42 27.41 9.17
C GLY A 7 -0.23 27.17 8.25
N LEU A 8 0.49 26.06 8.48
CA LEU A 8 1.63 25.66 7.67
C LEU A 8 1.16 25.36 6.25
N ILE A 9 1.16 26.39 5.39
CA ILE A 9 1.20 26.19 3.94
C ILE A 9 2.62 25.71 3.65
N MET A 10 2.73 24.42 3.32
CA MET A 10 3.96 23.78 2.91
C MET A 10 4.50 24.48 1.64
N VAL A 11 5.57 25.27 1.79
CA VAL A 11 6.32 25.82 0.65
C VAL A 11 7.43 24.84 0.32
N ILE A 12 7.35 24.19 -0.83
CA ILE A 12 8.33 23.21 -1.31
C ILE A 12 9.32 23.95 -2.24
N PRO A 13 10.65 23.93 -2.00
CA PRO A 13 11.61 24.57 -2.89
C PRO A 13 11.75 23.81 -4.21
N LEU A 14 11.53 24.52 -5.31
CA LEU A 14 11.64 24.04 -6.70
C LEU A 14 13.11 23.88 -7.15
N TRP A 15 13.90 22.97 -6.59
CA TRP A 15 15.11 22.47 -7.28
C TRP A 15 15.69 21.16 -6.72
N LEU A 16 14.92 20.06 -6.81
CA LEU A 16 15.47 18.73 -7.13
C LEU A 16 14.29 17.84 -7.56
N GLY A 17 14.28 17.50 -8.84
CA GLY A 17 13.36 16.61 -9.57
C GLY A 17 12.17 15.96 -8.84
N ALA A 18 10.98 16.41 -9.25
CA ALA A 18 9.71 15.69 -9.30
C ALA A 18 8.94 15.43 -7.98
N VAL A 19 8.22 16.47 -7.54
CA VAL A 19 6.82 16.29 -7.11
C VAL A 19 5.96 16.60 -8.34
N THR A 20 5.15 15.66 -8.82
CA THR A 20 4.09 15.94 -9.79
C THR A 20 2.73 15.71 -9.13
N GLU A 21 2.05 16.81 -8.81
CA GLU A 21 0.68 16.95 -8.29
C GLU A 21 0.14 15.89 -7.32
N GLY A 22 0.62 16.00 -6.08
CA GLY A 22 -0.31 16.23 -4.95
C GLY A 22 -0.34 15.16 -3.84
N GLY A 23 0.25 13.99 -4.06
CA GLY A 23 0.26 12.89 -3.08
C GLY A 23 1.66 12.40 -2.72
N ILE A 24 1.80 11.82 -1.53
CA ILE A 24 2.97 11.01 -1.19
C ILE A 24 2.82 9.66 -1.92
N GLN A 25 3.78 9.34 -2.79
CA GLN A 25 3.85 8.02 -3.38
C GLN A 25 4.21 6.98 -2.30
N VAL A 26 3.32 6.01 -2.08
CA VAL A 26 3.51 4.95 -1.07
C VAL A 26 4.33 3.78 -1.62
N SER A 27 4.05 3.39 -2.87
CA SER A 27 4.76 2.34 -3.61
C SER A 27 6.19 2.76 -3.97
N ASP A 28 7.16 1.85 -3.91
CA ASP A 28 8.52 2.05 -4.45
C ASP A 28 8.68 1.78 -5.95
N ASN A 29 7.65 1.27 -6.63
CA ASN A 29 7.73 1.06 -8.07
C ASN A 29 7.66 2.41 -8.80
N PRO A 30 8.67 2.78 -9.62
CA PRO A 30 8.56 3.94 -10.49
C PRO A 30 7.42 3.74 -11.51
N PRO A 31 6.88 4.82 -12.10
CA PRO A 31 5.78 4.74 -13.06
C PRO A 31 6.19 3.92 -14.29
N GLN A 32 5.86 2.63 -14.26
CA GLN A 32 5.78 1.77 -15.43
C GLN A 32 4.32 1.78 -15.91
N ASN A 33 4.05 1.36 -17.16
CA ASN A 33 2.68 1.22 -17.69
C ASN A 33 1.95 0.00 -17.08
N ARG A 34 2.02 -0.10 -15.75
CA ARG A 34 1.62 -1.22 -14.92
C ARG A 34 0.64 -0.69 -13.87
N ALA A 35 -0.45 -1.42 -13.68
CA ALA A 35 -1.56 -0.99 -12.86
C ALA A 35 -1.29 -1.27 -11.37
N GLN A 36 -1.53 -0.25 -10.55
CA GLN A 36 -1.66 -0.35 -9.10
C GLN A 36 -3.10 -0.06 -8.74
N LEU A 37 -3.81 -1.04 -8.19
CA LEU A 37 -5.26 -1.01 -8.06
C LEU A 37 -5.70 -1.40 -6.65
N PHE A 38 -6.93 -1.00 -6.32
CA PHE A 38 -7.65 -1.39 -5.11
C PHE A 38 -6.85 -1.21 -3.81
N PRO A 39 -6.25 -0.02 -3.55
CA PRO A 39 -5.56 0.21 -2.29
C PRO A 39 -6.54 0.09 -1.11
N GLN A 40 -6.09 -0.54 -0.04
CA GLN A 40 -6.73 -0.60 1.26
C GLN A 40 -5.77 -0.04 2.31
N VAL A 41 -6.32 0.57 3.36
CA VAL A 41 -5.51 1.13 4.45
C VAL A 41 -6.16 0.82 5.80
N VAL A 42 -5.34 0.58 6.81
CA VAL A 42 -5.79 0.45 8.20
C VAL A 42 -4.78 1.12 9.13
N GLU A 43 -5.29 1.79 10.17
CA GLU A 43 -4.45 2.29 11.26
C GLU A 43 -3.90 1.11 12.06
N THR A 44 -2.59 1.10 12.29
CA THR A 44 -1.94 0.06 13.09
C THR A 44 -1.66 0.51 14.52
N GLY A 45 -2.10 1.69 14.96
CA GLY A 45 -1.81 2.26 16.28
C GLY A 45 -0.78 3.38 16.23
N SER A 46 -0.78 4.26 17.23
CA SER A 46 0.12 5.43 17.33
C SER A 46 0.09 6.36 16.10
N GLY A 47 -1.00 6.35 15.33
CA GLY A 47 -1.12 7.06 14.05
C GLY A 47 -0.33 6.43 12.89
N ASN A 48 0.29 5.27 13.08
CA ASN A 48 0.88 4.48 12.01
C ASN A 48 -0.22 3.82 11.18
N CYS A 49 0.06 3.54 9.91
CA CYS A 49 -0.86 2.77 9.08
C CYS A 49 -0.12 1.78 8.18
N ILE A 50 -0.85 0.75 7.74
CA ILE A 50 -0.42 -0.12 6.66
C ILE A 50 -1.35 0.11 5.48
N VAL A 51 -0.76 0.30 4.31
CA VAL A 51 -1.45 0.38 3.03
C VAL A 51 -1.10 -0.88 2.24
N ALA A 52 -2.09 -1.57 1.69
CA ALA A 52 -1.90 -2.69 0.78
C ALA A 52 -2.63 -2.46 -0.54
N TRP A 53 -2.10 -2.96 -1.66
CA TRP A 53 -2.69 -2.77 -2.99
C TRP A 53 -2.37 -3.94 -3.91
N GLU A 54 -3.16 -4.09 -4.97
CA GLU A 54 -2.82 -4.96 -6.09
C GLU A 54 -1.82 -4.27 -7.01
N ASP A 55 -0.78 -4.99 -7.42
CA ASP A 55 0.26 -4.47 -8.28
C ASP A 55 0.66 -5.53 -9.32
N ASN A 56 0.65 -5.15 -10.61
CA ASN A 56 1.07 -6.03 -11.69
C ASN A 56 2.51 -5.78 -12.19
N ARG A 57 3.38 -5.22 -11.33
CA ARG A 57 4.81 -4.92 -11.60
C ARG A 57 5.64 -6.08 -12.14
N ASN A 58 5.23 -7.33 -11.90
CA ASN A 58 5.99 -8.54 -12.23
C ASN A 58 5.26 -9.46 -13.23
N ASP A 59 4.49 -8.90 -14.16
CA ASP A 59 3.70 -9.62 -15.19
C ASP A 59 2.59 -10.53 -14.64
N ARG A 60 2.40 -10.48 -13.33
CA ARG A 60 1.38 -11.16 -12.55
C ARG A 60 0.86 -10.20 -11.49
N ILE A 61 -0.42 -10.30 -11.17
CA ILE A 61 -1.03 -9.50 -10.10
C ILE A 61 -0.56 -10.08 -8.77
N GLY A 62 0.02 -9.23 -7.94
CA GLY A 62 0.41 -9.54 -6.57
C GLY A 62 -0.12 -8.52 -5.59
N ILE A 63 -0.19 -8.90 -4.32
CA ILE A 63 -0.51 -7.97 -3.24
C ILE A 63 0.80 -7.42 -2.68
N TYR A 64 0.90 -6.11 -2.63
CA TYR A 64 2.00 -5.40 -2.01
C TYR A 64 1.49 -4.58 -0.83
N ALA A 65 2.38 -4.34 0.14
CA ALA A 65 2.06 -3.51 1.28
C ALA A 65 3.22 -2.58 1.67
N GLN A 66 2.88 -1.47 2.31
CA GLN A 66 3.82 -0.52 2.88
C GLN A 66 3.31 -0.03 4.23
N LYS A 67 4.22 0.08 5.20
CA LYS A 67 3.95 0.70 6.49
C LYS A 67 4.33 2.17 6.45
N LEU A 68 3.45 3.03 6.91
CA LEU A 68 3.69 4.47 7.06
C LEU A 68 3.65 4.84 8.55
N ASN A 69 4.51 5.77 8.95
CA ASN A 69 4.37 6.40 10.25
C ASN A 69 3.28 7.49 10.22
N SER A 70 3.00 8.09 11.38
CA SER A 70 2.05 9.18 11.54
C SER A 70 2.35 10.46 10.74
N SER A 71 3.55 10.57 10.18
CA SER A 71 3.94 11.66 9.27
C SER A 71 3.81 11.28 7.79
N GLY A 72 3.26 10.10 7.48
CA GLY A 72 3.13 9.58 6.11
C GLY A 72 4.44 9.06 5.51
N GLN A 73 5.48 8.85 6.31
CA GLN A 73 6.78 8.38 5.83
C GLN A 73 6.85 6.85 5.83
N ARG A 74 7.35 6.28 4.73
CA ARG A 74 7.61 4.83 4.58
C ARG A 74 8.51 4.32 5.71
N GLN A 75 8.12 3.21 6.32
CA GLN A 75 8.86 2.56 7.41
C GLN A 75 9.57 1.30 6.94
N TRP A 76 9.03 0.60 5.93
CA TRP A 76 9.75 -0.48 5.28
C TRP A 76 10.60 0.07 4.14
N SER A 77 11.82 -0.46 4.00
CA SER A 77 12.77 -0.02 2.97
C SER A 77 12.22 -0.25 1.55
N SER A 78 11.45 -1.31 1.38
CA SER A 78 10.75 -1.67 0.15
C SER A 78 9.30 -2.04 0.43
N ASP A 79 8.49 -2.09 -0.61
CA ASP A 79 7.15 -2.67 -0.54
C ASP A 79 7.27 -4.16 -0.24
N VAL A 80 6.45 -4.64 0.69
CA VAL A 80 6.40 -6.05 1.07
C VAL A 80 5.50 -6.77 0.09
N TYR A 81 6.02 -7.82 -0.55
CA TYR A 81 5.23 -8.74 -1.36
C TYR A 81 4.51 -9.73 -0.43
N VAL A 82 3.20 -9.59 -0.29
CA VAL A 82 2.39 -10.29 0.71
C VAL A 82 2.03 -11.71 0.29
N THR A 83 1.78 -11.92 -1.01
CA THR A 83 1.29 -13.21 -1.51
C THR A 83 2.05 -13.63 -2.76
N GLU A 84 2.17 -14.94 -2.97
CA GLU A 84 2.83 -15.54 -4.12
C GLU A 84 2.09 -15.29 -5.46
N ASN A 85 2.82 -15.52 -6.54
CA ASN A 85 2.50 -15.16 -7.92
C ASN A 85 1.16 -15.73 -8.40
N PHE A 86 0.10 -14.92 -8.37
CA PHE A 86 -1.14 -15.31 -9.00
C PHE A 86 -1.15 -14.92 -10.48
N ASP A 87 -1.17 -15.91 -11.37
CA ASP A 87 -1.42 -15.70 -12.81
C ASP A 87 -2.70 -14.88 -12.99
N ASN A 88 -2.63 -13.75 -13.72
CA ASN A 88 -3.62 -12.81 -14.31
C ASN A 88 -5.11 -12.78 -13.87
N GLY A 89 -5.56 -13.61 -12.95
CA GLY A 89 -6.85 -13.56 -12.29
C GLY A 89 -6.78 -12.54 -11.18
N HIS A 90 -7.73 -11.61 -11.20
CA HIS A 90 -7.85 -10.58 -10.19
C HIS A 90 -7.95 -11.20 -8.79
N ILE A 91 -7.23 -10.62 -7.84
CA ILE A 91 -7.33 -10.96 -6.41
C ILE A 91 -8.38 -10.02 -5.80
N THR A 92 -9.63 -10.12 -6.26
CA THR A 92 -10.64 -9.16 -5.86
C THR A 92 -10.95 -9.30 -4.35
N SER A 93 -11.09 -8.19 -3.63
CA SER A 93 -11.46 -8.12 -2.19
C SER A 93 -10.31 -8.16 -1.19
N LEU A 94 -9.31 -7.28 -1.38
CA LEU A 94 -8.41 -6.92 -0.30
C LEU A 94 -9.20 -6.34 0.89
N ALA A 95 -8.97 -6.86 2.08
CA ALA A 95 -9.47 -6.29 3.32
C ALA A 95 -8.37 -6.31 4.39
N LEU A 96 -8.23 -5.20 5.12
CA LEU A 96 -7.28 -5.05 6.20
C LEU A 96 -8.01 -4.84 7.52
N CYS A 97 -7.53 -5.46 8.59
CA CYS A 97 -7.99 -5.21 9.95
C CYS A 97 -6.80 -5.16 10.90
N ASN A 98 -6.80 -4.20 11.84
CA ASN A 98 -5.81 -4.14 12.91
C ASN A 98 -5.88 -5.41 13.76
N ASP A 99 -4.74 -5.99 14.13
CA ASP A 99 -4.68 -7.23 14.92
C ASP A 99 -4.75 -7.02 16.45
N GLY A 100 -4.96 -5.78 16.89
CA GLY A 100 -4.94 -5.35 18.28
C GLY A 100 -3.57 -4.84 18.75
N THR A 101 -2.53 -4.84 17.91
CA THR A 101 -1.17 -4.43 18.27
C THR A 101 -0.68 -3.20 17.51
N ASP A 102 0.34 -2.51 18.04
CA ASP A 102 1.01 -1.43 17.30
C ASP A 102 1.84 -1.99 16.14
N GLY A 103 1.27 -1.99 14.95
CA GLY A 103 1.95 -2.38 13.71
C GLY A 103 1.47 -3.66 13.05
N GLY A 104 0.53 -4.40 13.65
CA GLY A 104 0.04 -5.66 13.11
C GLY A 104 -1.31 -5.54 12.41
N VAL A 105 -1.50 -6.36 11.37
CA VAL A 105 -2.74 -6.43 10.58
C VAL A 105 -3.05 -7.86 10.15
N TYR A 106 -4.33 -8.18 10.07
CA TYR A 106 -4.84 -9.26 9.24
C TYR A 106 -5.13 -8.74 7.84
N LEU A 107 -4.73 -9.50 6.81
CA LEU A 107 -4.96 -9.15 5.41
C LEU A 107 -5.73 -10.28 4.74
N ALA A 108 -7.01 -10.04 4.47
CA ALA A 108 -7.82 -10.99 3.73
C ALA A 108 -7.80 -10.71 2.22
N PHE A 109 -7.84 -11.76 1.40
CA PHE A 109 -7.93 -11.64 -0.05
C PHE A 109 -8.61 -12.84 -0.70
N ALA A 110 -9.31 -12.64 -1.82
CA ALA A 110 -9.89 -13.74 -2.57
C ALA A 110 -8.94 -14.23 -3.66
N ASN A 111 -8.69 -15.54 -3.70
CA ASN A 111 -7.98 -16.18 -4.78
C ASN A 111 -8.98 -16.78 -5.78
N TRP A 112 -8.94 -16.32 -7.03
CA TRP A 112 -9.81 -16.80 -8.11
C TRP A 112 -9.16 -17.86 -9.02
N GLN A 113 -7.96 -18.34 -8.69
CA GLN A 113 -7.18 -19.23 -9.55
C GLN A 113 -7.84 -20.56 -9.94
N ASP A 114 -7.65 -20.93 -11.20
CA ASP A 114 -7.81 -22.30 -11.72
C ASP A 114 -6.49 -23.08 -11.60
N GLY A 115 -6.14 -23.53 -10.38
CA GLY A 115 -5.35 -24.76 -10.17
C GLY A 115 -3.82 -24.76 -10.39
N ILE A 116 -3.15 -23.64 -10.68
CA ILE A 116 -1.69 -23.63 -10.98
C ILE A 116 -0.80 -23.70 -9.73
N THR A 117 -1.24 -23.14 -8.60
CA THR A 117 -0.50 -23.16 -7.32
C THR A 117 -0.86 -24.36 -6.44
N GLY A 118 -1.82 -25.18 -6.85
CA GLY A 118 -2.40 -26.24 -6.01
C GLY A 118 -3.30 -25.72 -4.88
N LEU A 119 -3.42 -24.39 -4.71
CA LEU A 119 -4.35 -23.78 -3.77
C LEU A 119 -5.76 -23.71 -4.38
N PRO A 120 -6.81 -24.09 -3.62
CA PRO A 120 -8.19 -23.98 -4.09
C PRO A 120 -8.62 -22.52 -4.23
N ARG A 121 -9.66 -22.27 -5.03
CA ARG A 121 -10.36 -20.98 -4.98
C ARG A 121 -10.92 -20.75 -3.58
N GLY A 122 -10.74 -19.55 -3.04
CA GLY A 122 -11.17 -19.27 -1.67
C GLY A 122 -10.78 -17.89 -1.16
N ILE A 123 -11.12 -17.64 0.09
CA ILE A 123 -10.70 -16.45 0.84
C ILE A 123 -9.55 -16.85 1.77
N TYR A 124 -8.49 -16.05 1.75
CA TYR A 124 -7.27 -16.23 2.53
C TYR A 124 -7.12 -15.09 3.53
N LEU A 125 -6.36 -15.30 4.62
CA LEU A 125 -6.04 -14.35 5.70
C LEU A 125 -4.53 -14.34 5.97
#